data_AF-A0A932EIF0-F1
#
_entry.id   AF-A0A932EIF0-F1
#
_cell.length_a   1.000
_cell.length_b   1.000
_cell.length_c   1.000
_cell.angle_alpha   90.00
_cell.angle_beta   90.00
_cell.angle_gamma   90.00
#
_symmetry.space_group_name_H-M   'P 1'
#
loop_
_entity.id
_entity.type
_entity.pdbx_description
1 polymer ?
#
loop_
_entity_poly.entity_id
_entity_poly.type
_entity_poly.pdbx_seq_one_letter_code
_entity_poly.pdbx_strand_id
1 'polypeptide(L)'
;SEALKADDGNTTPAYDSQQAVYAGMIQALKDAVAKLDPAGDGFGSGDILYGNDFTKWARFANSLRMRLAMRMSEVSAATAQAEFVAAYNAGGFQSNADNAMLEWPGPPYDPLMYEDWQTRDDFGIARTIVDTLKFLTDPRLELYAEPAAADGQYRGLQNNVAVPPLSIANYSRIGNFWRADGQGTPTPIMTYSEVLFLQAEAVARGWMAGTVATLYENAIRANMNQYDAWSPANAPTDAEINAYVAQPSVVYSNIDQIHLQKWIALYLNGGEAWFNQRRTGVPNLQPGPDLLLSRIPVRFMYPVGEQSLNKASLDAAVQRQGGGLDLVSLVWWDVQ
;
A
#
# COMPACT_ATOMS: atom_id res chain seq x y z
N SER A 1 -5.58 -21.97 -7.96
CA SER A 1 -6.18 -22.72 -9.07
C SER A 1 -7.15 -23.78 -8.56
N GLU A 2 -6.88 -24.37 -7.39
CA GLU A 2 -7.69 -25.43 -6.78
C GLU A 2 -8.55 -25.00 -5.57
N ALA A 3 -8.35 -23.78 -5.05
CA ALA A 3 -9.12 -23.27 -3.92
C ALA A 3 -10.64 -23.21 -4.22
N LEU A 4 -11.45 -23.39 -3.18
CA LEU A 4 -12.93 -23.34 -3.22
C LEU A 4 -13.58 -24.39 -4.16
N LYS A 5 -12.95 -25.55 -4.34
CA LYS A 5 -13.46 -26.69 -5.13
C LYS A 5 -13.85 -27.90 -4.28
N ALA A 6 -14.33 -27.65 -3.07
CA ALA A 6 -14.75 -28.71 -2.15
C ALA A 6 -15.96 -29.49 -2.70
N ASP A 7 -16.89 -28.81 -3.37
CA ASP A 7 -18.06 -29.44 -4.00
C ASP A 7 -17.67 -30.35 -5.19
N ASP A 8 -16.53 -30.09 -5.82
CA ASP A 8 -15.93 -30.95 -6.86
C ASP A 8 -15.09 -32.10 -6.25
N GLY A 9 -15.09 -32.24 -4.92
CA GLY A 9 -14.37 -33.27 -4.18
C GLY A 9 -12.92 -32.92 -3.82
N ASN A 10 -12.44 -31.71 -4.12
CA ASN A 10 -11.09 -31.28 -3.73
C ASN A 10 -11.11 -30.56 -2.38
N THR A 11 -10.77 -31.30 -1.32
CA THR A 11 -10.70 -30.79 0.05
C THR A 11 -9.27 -30.49 0.53
N THR A 12 -8.26 -30.78 -0.30
CA THR A 12 -6.84 -30.56 0.01
C THR A 12 -6.16 -29.81 -1.13
N PRO A 13 -6.59 -28.57 -1.43
CA PRO A 13 -6.13 -27.87 -2.62
C PRO A 13 -4.62 -27.62 -2.58
N ALA A 14 -3.97 -27.79 -3.72
CA ALA A 14 -2.57 -27.47 -3.87
C ALA A 14 -2.32 -25.96 -3.71
N TYR A 15 -1.18 -25.63 -3.10
CA TYR A 15 -0.67 -24.26 -3.09
C TYR A 15 0.02 -23.99 -4.43
N ASP A 16 -0.55 -23.09 -5.22
CA ASP A 16 0.11 -22.59 -6.43
C ASP A 16 1.40 -21.86 -6.08
N SER A 17 2.38 -21.87 -7.00
CA SER A 17 3.57 -21.03 -6.84
C SER A 17 3.18 -19.55 -6.93
N GLN A 18 3.88 -18.68 -6.20
CA GLN A 18 3.60 -17.25 -6.26
C GLN A 18 3.77 -16.68 -7.68
N GLN A 19 4.74 -17.18 -8.45
CA GLN A 19 4.89 -16.85 -9.88
C GLN A 19 3.61 -17.16 -10.68
N ALA A 20 3.03 -18.35 -10.50
CA ALA A 20 1.79 -18.74 -11.19
C ALA A 20 0.60 -17.90 -10.72
N VAL A 21 0.54 -17.56 -9.42
CA VAL A 21 -0.50 -16.66 -8.87
C VAL A 21 -0.41 -15.27 -9.50
N TYR A 22 0.78 -14.68 -9.63
CA TYR A 22 0.95 -13.37 -10.28
C TYR A 22 0.54 -13.40 -11.76
N ALA A 23 0.96 -14.41 -12.50
CA ALA A 23 0.54 -14.60 -13.89
C ALA A 23 -0.98 -14.75 -14.00
N GLY A 24 -1.60 -15.54 -13.11
CA GLY A 24 -3.05 -15.74 -13.05
C GLY A 24 -3.81 -14.46 -12.71
N MET A 25 -3.34 -13.66 -11.75
CA MET A 25 -3.96 -12.37 -11.41
C MET A 25 -3.93 -11.40 -12.60
N ILE A 26 -2.79 -11.28 -13.29
CA ILE A 26 -2.67 -10.43 -14.47
C ILE A 26 -3.62 -10.88 -15.58
N GLN A 27 -3.68 -12.18 -15.84
CA GLN A 27 -4.58 -12.72 -16.87
C GLN A 27 -6.05 -12.50 -16.50
N ALA A 28 -6.43 -12.74 -15.24
CA ALA A 28 -7.79 -12.51 -14.77
C ALA A 28 -8.21 -11.04 -14.91
N LEU A 29 -7.31 -10.09 -14.62
CA LEU A 29 -7.57 -8.66 -14.80
C LEU A 29 -7.74 -8.29 -16.28
N LYS A 30 -6.92 -8.86 -17.19
CA LYS A 30 -7.08 -8.66 -18.64
C LYS A 30 -8.41 -9.21 -19.15
N ASP A 31 -8.76 -10.42 -18.75
CA ASP A 31 -10.00 -11.07 -19.14
C ASP A 31 -11.22 -10.33 -18.60
N ALA A 32 -11.14 -9.80 -17.36
CA ALA A 32 -12.19 -8.97 -16.78
C ALA A 32 -12.40 -7.69 -17.60
N VAL A 33 -11.33 -6.94 -17.89
CA VAL A 33 -11.42 -5.72 -18.72
C VAL A 33 -12.01 -6.00 -20.10
N ALA A 34 -11.61 -7.11 -20.73
CA ALA A 34 -12.12 -7.48 -22.05
C ALA A 34 -13.61 -7.87 -22.04
N LYS A 35 -14.17 -8.22 -20.88
CA LYS A 35 -15.58 -8.59 -20.69
C LYS A 35 -16.45 -7.46 -20.17
N LEU A 36 -15.86 -6.36 -19.67
CA LEU A 36 -16.63 -5.21 -19.20
C LEU A 36 -17.37 -4.57 -20.38
N ASP A 37 -18.69 -4.52 -20.27
CA ASP A 37 -19.56 -3.79 -21.17
C ASP A 37 -20.09 -2.56 -20.43
N PRO A 38 -19.74 -1.32 -20.82
CA PRO A 38 -20.27 -0.10 -20.23
C PRO A 38 -21.81 0.00 -20.25
N ALA A 39 -22.47 -0.73 -21.14
CA ALA A 39 -23.93 -0.82 -21.25
C ALA A 39 -24.52 -2.10 -20.64
N GLY A 40 -23.68 -2.96 -20.04
CA GLY A 40 -24.09 -4.21 -19.44
C GLY A 40 -24.85 -4.03 -18.13
N ASP A 41 -25.44 -5.12 -17.63
CA ASP A 41 -26.15 -5.12 -16.36
C ASP A 41 -25.20 -4.84 -15.19
N GLY A 42 -25.56 -3.87 -14.35
CA GLY A 42 -24.85 -3.51 -13.12
C GLY A 42 -25.26 -4.33 -11.90
N PHE A 43 -24.54 -4.12 -10.81
CA PHE A 43 -24.86 -4.61 -9.47
C PHE A 43 -25.77 -3.65 -8.67
N GLY A 44 -26.21 -2.55 -9.28
CA GLY A 44 -27.02 -1.52 -8.60
C GLY A 44 -26.29 -0.95 -7.39
N SER A 45 -26.94 -0.91 -6.23
CA SER A 45 -26.33 -0.49 -4.96
C SER A 45 -25.32 -1.50 -4.38
N GLY A 46 -25.13 -2.65 -5.02
CA GLY A 46 -24.15 -3.65 -4.62
C GLY A 46 -22.71 -3.28 -4.99
N ASP A 47 -22.51 -2.37 -5.96
CA ASP A 47 -21.19 -1.80 -6.24
C ASP A 47 -20.93 -0.58 -5.35
N ILE A 48 -20.31 -0.84 -4.21
CA ILE A 48 -19.94 0.17 -3.22
C ILE A 48 -18.66 0.94 -3.59
N LEU A 49 -17.95 0.55 -4.66
CA LEU A 49 -16.68 1.16 -5.04
C LEU A 49 -16.86 2.23 -6.12
N TYR A 50 -17.57 1.89 -7.19
CA TYR A 50 -17.72 2.78 -8.35
C TYR A 50 -19.17 2.96 -8.82
N GLY A 51 -20.16 2.42 -8.11
CA GLY A 51 -21.57 2.64 -8.42
C GLY A 51 -21.97 2.20 -9.83
N ASN A 52 -21.35 1.12 -10.34
CA ASN A 52 -21.46 0.58 -11.69
C ASN A 52 -20.79 1.41 -12.80
N ASP A 53 -19.89 2.33 -12.45
CA ASP A 53 -19.01 2.95 -13.46
C ASP A 53 -17.95 1.94 -13.92
N PHE A 54 -18.30 1.15 -14.94
CA PHE A 54 -17.41 0.14 -15.51
C PHE A 54 -16.17 0.73 -16.18
N THR A 55 -16.18 2.01 -16.55
CA THR A 55 -14.97 2.68 -17.04
C THR A 55 -13.96 2.83 -15.90
N LYS A 56 -14.41 3.19 -14.70
CA LYS A 56 -13.54 3.23 -13.50
C LYS A 56 -13.06 1.84 -13.10
N TRP A 57 -13.90 0.81 -13.19
CA TRP A 57 -13.45 -0.57 -12.98
C TRP A 57 -12.35 -0.99 -13.96
N ALA A 58 -12.47 -0.64 -15.24
CA ALA A 58 -11.43 -0.92 -16.22
C ALA A 58 -10.11 -0.19 -15.90
N ARG A 59 -10.18 1.09 -15.51
CA ARG A 59 -9.02 1.87 -15.06
C ARG A 59 -8.37 1.30 -13.81
N PHE A 60 -9.18 0.81 -12.86
CA PHE A 60 -8.68 0.17 -11.66
C PHE A 60 -7.97 -1.14 -11.97
N ALA A 61 -8.55 -2.00 -12.80
CA ALA A 61 -7.93 -3.25 -13.23
C ALA A 61 -6.59 -3.02 -13.94
N ASN A 62 -6.51 -2.04 -14.83
CA ASN A 62 -5.24 -1.67 -15.50
C ASN A 62 -4.22 -1.07 -14.52
N SER A 63 -4.65 -0.26 -13.56
CA SER A 63 -3.77 0.25 -12.49
C SER A 63 -3.21 -0.88 -11.62
N LEU A 64 -4.05 -1.85 -11.23
CA LEU A 64 -3.59 -3.05 -10.51
C LEU A 64 -2.58 -3.87 -11.33
N ARG A 65 -2.78 -3.99 -12.65
CA ARG A 65 -1.78 -4.62 -13.53
C ARG A 65 -0.44 -3.89 -13.49
N MET A 66 -0.42 -2.55 -13.47
CA MET A 66 0.82 -1.77 -13.28
C MET A 66 1.47 -2.04 -11.92
N ARG A 67 0.70 -2.12 -10.83
CA ARG A 67 1.20 -2.46 -9.48
C ARG A 67 1.84 -3.86 -9.47
N LEU A 68 1.15 -4.85 -10.02
CA LEU A 68 1.64 -6.24 -10.09
C LEU A 68 2.88 -6.37 -10.98
N ALA A 69 2.89 -5.69 -12.13
CA ALA A 69 4.04 -5.64 -13.02
C ALA A 69 5.26 -5.06 -12.29
N MET A 70 5.10 -3.91 -11.63
CA MET A 70 6.19 -3.28 -10.90
C MET A 70 6.66 -4.11 -9.71
N ARG A 71 5.78 -4.86 -9.04
CA ARG A 71 6.17 -5.80 -7.98
C ARG A 71 7.15 -6.87 -8.47
N MET A 72 6.98 -7.35 -9.70
CA MET A 72 7.82 -8.38 -10.31
C MET A 72 9.10 -7.84 -10.96
N SER A 73 9.36 -6.52 -10.89
CA SER A 73 10.42 -5.86 -11.67
C SER A 73 11.80 -6.49 -11.47
N GLU A 74 12.10 -6.93 -10.25
CA GLU A 74 13.44 -7.45 -9.90
C GLU A 74 13.59 -8.95 -10.21
N VAL A 75 12.50 -9.73 -10.15
CA VAL A 75 12.54 -11.18 -10.39
C VAL A 75 12.27 -11.55 -11.86
N SER A 76 11.55 -10.70 -12.60
CA SER A 76 11.17 -10.95 -14.00
C SER A 76 11.06 -9.65 -14.81
N ALA A 77 12.16 -8.91 -14.92
CA ALA A 77 12.20 -7.57 -15.51
C ALA A 77 11.55 -7.45 -16.89
N ALA A 78 11.83 -8.38 -17.82
CA ALA A 78 11.26 -8.33 -19.17
C ALA A 78 9.73 -8.52 -19.18
N THR A 79 9.23 -9.49 -18.40
CA THR A 79 7.79 -9.73 -18.23
C THR A 79 7.11 -8.53 -17.57
N ALA A 80 7.73 -7.98 -16.53
CA ALA A 80 7.26 -6.80 -15.81
C ALA A 80 7.17 -5.58 -16.74
N GLN A 81 8.21 -5.30 -17.53
CA GLN A 81 8.20 -4.21 -18.49
C GLN A 81 7.07 -4.36 -19.52
N ALA A 82 6.98 -5.53 -20.15
CA ALA A 82 5.96 -5.79 -21.17
C ALA A 82 4.54 -5.62 -20.61
N GLU A 83 4.28 -6.15 -19.41
CA GLU A 83 2.99 -6.01 -18.75
C GLU A 83 2.68 -4.58 -18.35
N PHE A 84 3.66 -3.86 -17.79
CA PHE A 84 3.49 -2.49 -17.35
C PHE A 84 3.10 -1.59 -18.53
N VAL A 85 3.84 -1.68 -19.65
CA VAL A 85 3.57 -0.89 -20.85
C VAL A 85 2.20 -1.24 -21.44
N ALA A 86 1.85 -2.52 -21.49
CA ALA A 86 0.53 -2.95 -21.96
C ALA A 86 -0.62 -2.43 -21.07
N ALA A 87 -0.44 -2.43 -19.75
CA ALA A 87 -1.42 -1.90 -18.81
C ALA A 87 -1.54 -0.38 -18.89
N TYR A 88 -0.42 0.33 -19.04
CA TYR A 88 -0.39 1.78 -19.25
C TYR A 88 -1.16 2.18 -20.52
N ASN A 89 -0.87 1.52 -21.64
CA ASN A 89 -1.54 1.77 -22.93
C ASN A 89 -3.03 1.40 -22.92
N ALA A 90 -3.45 0.48 -22.04
CA ALA A 90 -4.86 0.13 -21.87
C ALA A 90 -5.65 1.17 -21.05
N GLY A 91 -4.98 2.13 -20.41
CA GLY A 91 -5.58 3.22 -19.64
C GLY A 91 -5.83 2.86 -18.18
N GLY A 92 -4.98 3.38 -17.29
CA GLY A 92 -5.16 3.35 -15.83
C GLY A 92 -5.88 4.59 -15.27
N PHE A 93 -5.72 4.84 -13.98
CA PHE A 93 -6.23 6.07 -13.34
C PHE A 93 -5.68 7.33 -14.00
N GLN A 94 -6.54 8.34 -14.14
CA GLN A 94 -6.24 9.62 -14.81
C GLN A 94 -6.27 10.81 -13.83
N SER A 95 -6.94 10.65 -12.69
CA SER A 95 -7.02 11.68 -11.64
C SER A 95 -7.41 11.05 -10.30
N ASN A 96 -7.40 11.85 -9.22
CA ASN A 96 -7.91 11.41 -7.92
C ASN A 96 -9.38 10.96 -7.94
N ALA A 97 -10.18 11.38 -8.94
CA ALA A 97 -11.57 10.93 -9.10
C ALA A 97 -11.69 9.44 -9.51
N ASP A 98 -10.60 8.82 -9.94
CA ASP A 98 -10.53 7.39 -10.26
C ASP A 98 -10.05 6.54 -9.07
N ASN A 99 -9.62 7.15 -7.97
CA ASN A 99 -9.13 6.43 -6.79
C ASN A 99 -10.07 5.29 -6.38
N ALA A 100 -9.53 4.10 -6.11
CA ALA A 100 -10.27 2.99 -5.53
C ALA A 100 -10.24 3.14 -4.00
N MET A 101 -11.34 3.64 -3.44
CA MET A 101 -11.51 3.96 -2.02
C MET A 101 -12.69 3.17 -1.47
N LEU A 102 -12.50 2.46 -0.36
CA LEU A 102 -13.61 1.92 0.39
C LEU A 102 -14.22 3.04 1.23
N GLU A 103 -15.41 3.46 0.84
CA GLU A 103 -16.24 4.40 1.60
C GLU A 103 -17.01 3.65 2.68
N TRP A 104 -17.01 4.19 3.90
CA TRP A 104 -17.65 3.57 5.04
C TRP A 104 -19.05 4.17 5.25
N PRO A 105 -20.12 3.36 5.34
CA PRO A 105 -21.49 3.86 5.45
C PRO A 105 -21.83 4.41 6.85
N GLY A 106 -20.90 4.31 7.80
CA GLY A 106 -21.09 4.64 9.21
C GLY A 106 -21.49 3.43 10.04
N PRO A 107 -21.82 3.63 11.33
CA PRO A 107 -21.99 2.55 12.30
C PRO A 107 -23.02 1.49 11.85
N PRO A 108 -22.74 0.19 12.00
CA PRO A 108 -21.60 -0.41 12.71
C PRO A 108 -20.39 -0.69 11.80
N TYR A 109 -20.29 -0.05 10.64
CA TYR A 109 -19.20 -0.24 9.69
C TYR A 109 -18.39 1.05 9.59
N ASP A 110 -17.46 1.22 10.52
CA ASP A 110 -16.59 2.39 10.59
C ASP A 110 -15.14 2.03 10.17
N PRO A 111 -14.31 3.01 9.79
CA PRO A 111 -12.90 2.77 9.49
C PRO A 111 -12.16 2.18 10.70
N LEU A 112 -11.25 1.22 10.45
CA LEU A 112 -10.55 0.49 11.52
C LEU A 112 -9.84 1.38 12.54
N MET A 113 -9.18 2.47 12.11
CA MET A 113 -8.50 3.38 13.03
C MET A 113 -9.48 4.17 13.92
N TYR A 114 -10.68 4.46 13.42
CA TYR A 114 -11.75 5.06 14.20
C TYR A 114 -12.33 4.05 15.20
N GLU A 115 -12.62 2.82 14.77
CA GLU A 115 -13.13 1.75 15.64
C GLU A 115 -12.14 1.43 16.78
N ASP A 116 -10.86 1.28 16.46
CA ASP A 116 -9.80 1.03 17.45
C ASP A 116 -9.75 2.17 18.48
N TRP A 117 -9.80 3.43 18.00
CA TRP A 117 -9.80 4.63 18.84
C TRP A 117 -10.94 4.66 19.85
N GLN A 118 -12.14 4.23 19.46
CA GLN A 118 -13.32 4.23 20.34
C GLN A 118 -13.13 3.35 21.58
N THR A 119 -12.27 2.33 21.50
CA THR A 119 -11.97 1.44 22.63
C THR A 119 -10.64 1.74 23.30
N ARG A 120 -9.65 2.24 22.56
CA ARG A 120 -8.29 2.51 23.03
C ARG A 120 -7.65 3.67 22.28
N ASP A 121 -6.98 4.55 23.00
CA ASP A 121 -6.36 5.74 22.41
C ASP A 121 -4.81 5.73 22.51
N ASP A 122 -4.20 4.61 22.88
CA ASP A 122 -2.76 4.49 23.14
C ASP A 122 -1.94 4.00 21.93
N PHE A 123 -2.49 4.11 20.72
CA PHE A 123 -1.81 3.76 19.47
C PHE A 123 -0.77 4.80 19.08
N GLY A 124 0.47 4.61 19.55
CA GLY A 124 1.62 5.44 19.19
C GLY A 124 2.06 5.22 17.74
N ILE A 125 2.34 6.32 17.02
CA ILE A 125 2.87 6.25 15.65
C ILE A 125 4.36 5.90 15.65
N ALA A 126 4.81 5.15 14.66
CA ALA A 126 6.22 4.77 14.53
C ALA A 126 7.16 5.99 14.40
N ARG A 127 8.30 5.95 15.10
CA ARG A 127 9.34 6.98 15.05
C ARG A 127 9.82 7.24 13.63
N THR A 128 10.00 6.17 12.85
CA THR A 128 10.56 6.27 11.49
C THR A 128 9.74 7.18 10.58
N ILE A 129 8.41 7.07 10.56
CA ILE A 129 7.56 7.94 9.73
C ILE A 129 7.54 9.37 10.30
N VAL A 130 7.43 9.55 11.62
CA VAL A 130 7.45 10.88 12.24
C VAL A 130 8.76 11.62 11.96
N ASP A 131 9.91 10.98 12.17
CA ASP A 131 11.21 11.60 11.96
C ASP A 131 11.44 11.90 10.47
N THR A 132 10.97 11.03 9.56
CA THR A 132 11.00 11.28 8.11
C THR A 132 10.20 12.52 7.75
N LEU A 133 8.94 12.62 8.19
CA LEU A 133 8.07 13.76 7.88
C LEU A 133 8.59 15.07 8.48
N LYS A 134 9.15 15.02 9.70
CA LYS A 134 9.80 16.18 10.33
C LYS A 134 11.02 16.64 9.54
N PHE A 135 11.88 15.72 9.12
CA PHE A 135 13.06 16.04 8.31
C PHE A 135 12.68 16.71 6.99
N LEU A 136 11.60 16.25 6.36
CA LEU A 136 11.08 16.80 5.10
C LEU A 136 10.18 18.02 5.29
N THR A 137 9.98 18.52 6.52
CA THR A 137 8.99 19.57 6.84
C THR A 137 7.66 19.30 6.11
N ASP A 138 7.20 18.05 6.20
CA ASP A 138 6.12 17.53 5.38
C ASP A 138 4.76 17.97 5.93
N PRO A 139 3.90 18.63 5.12
CA PRO A 139 2.59 19.10 5.60
C PRO A 139 1.64 17.95 5.98
N ARG A 140 1.95 16.70 5.59
CA ARG A 140 1.17 15.53 6.02
C ARG A 140 1.43 15.10 7.47
N LEU A 141 2.42 15.70 8.15
CA LEU A 141 2.77 15.32 9.53
C LEU A 141 1.58 15.42 10.48
N GLU A 142 0.79 16.49 10.40
CA GLU A 142 -0.34 16.73 11.30
C GLU A 142 -1.54 15.81 11.02
N LEU A 143 -1.66 15.35 9.76
CA LEU A 143 -2.63 14.33 9.40
C LEU A 143 -2.24 12.97 9.96
N TYR A 144 -0.94 12.64 9.97
CA TYR A 144 -0.46 11.31 10.31
C TYR A 144 -0.26 11.14 11.81
N ALA A 145 0.15 12.21 12.49
CA ALA A 145 0.52 12.18 13.89
C ALA A 145 -0.20 13.27 14.68
N GLU A 146 -0.58 12.94 15.91
CA GLU A 146 -0.91 13.93 16.92
C GLU A 146 0.34 14.21 17.76
N PRO A 147 0.67 15.46 18.10
CA PRO A 147 1.83 15.76 18.94
C PRO A 147 1.64 15.21 20.37
N ALA A 148 2.76 14.94 21.06
CA ALA A 148 2.74 14.49 22.44
C ALA A 148 2.09 15.55 23.35
N ALA A 149 1.08 15.16 24.13
CA ALA A 149 0.30 16.10 24.94
C ALA A 149 1.11 16.79 26.05
N ALA A 150 2.23 16.21 26.48
CA ALA A 150 3.08 16.76 27.53
C ALA A 150 3.78 18.08 27.14
N ASP A 151 4.13 18.25 25.86
CA ASP A 151 4.98 19.36 25.40
C ASP A 151 4.69 19.84 23.95
N GLY A 152 3.68 19.26 23.29
CA GLY A 152 3.31 19.60 21.92
C GLY A 152 4.32 19.13 20.86
N GLN A 153 5.27 18.26 21.21
CA GLN A 153 6.30 17.80 20.27
C GLN A 153 5.89 16.54 19.53
N TYR A 154 6.17 16.49 18.23
CA TYR A 154 6.06 15.25 17.46
C TYR A 154 7.18 14.27 17.83
N ARG A 155 6.81 13.14 18.42
CA ARG A 155 7.73 12.11 18.94
C ARG A 155 7.15 10.71 18.75
N GLY A 156 7.49 10.06 17.64
CA GLY A 156 7.05 8.69 17.38
C GLY A 156 7.77 7.64 18.27
N LEU A 157 7.14 6.48 18.40
CA LEU A 157 7.64 5.34 19.17
C LEU A 157 8.60 4.48 18.36
N GLN A 158 9.70 4.08 18.98
CA GLN A 158 10.63 3.14 18.35
C GLN A 158 9.98 1.76 18.26
N ASN A 159 9.97 1.18 17.06
CA ASN A 159 9.47 -0.16 16.86
C ASN A 159 10.31 -1.18 17.63
N ASN A 160 9.63 -2.21 18.16
CA ASN A 160 10.23 -3.39 18.79
C ASN A 160 11.26 -3.05 19.89
N VAL A 161 10.83 -2.23 20.84
CA VAL A 161 11.49 -1.97 22.13
C VAL A 161 10.73 -2.70 23.26
N ALA A 162 11.45 -3.38 24.15
CA ALA A 162 10.88 -4.21 25.20
C ALA A 162 10.11 -3.40 26.26
N VAL A 163 10.55 -2.16 26.53
CA VAL A 163 9.91 -1.24 27.47
C VAL A 163 9.68 0.10 26.78
N PRO A 164 8.54 0.32 26.11
CA PRO A 164 8.20 1.62 25.54
C PRO A 164 7.89 2.64 26.66
N PRO A 165 7.90 3.96 26.34
CA PRO A 165 7.40 4.97 27.27
C PRO A 165 5.99 4.62 27.74
N LEU A 166 5.78 4.54 29.05
CA LEU A 166 4.51 4.07 29.61
C LEU A 166 3.40 5.13 29.60
N SER A 167 3.75 6.41 29.46
CA SER A 167 2.77 7.50 29.47
C SER A 167 2.40 7.93 28.04
N ILE A 168 1.11 7.82 27.73
CA ILE A 168 0.49 8.30 26.49
C ILE A 168 0.76 9.78 26.19
N ALA A 169 0.96 10.60 27.24
CA ALA A 169 1.25 12.03 27.07
C ALA A 169 2.65 12.30 26.48
N ASN A 170 3.55 11.31 26.49
CA ASN A 170 4.96 11.51 26.15
C ASN A 170 5.31 11.13 24.70
N TYR A 171 4.37 10.60 23.92
CA TYR A 171 4.61 10.20 22.54
C TYR A 171 3.47 10.65 21.63
N SER A 172 3.80 10.76 20.35
CA SER A 172 2.82 11.01 19.30
C SER A 172 1.98 9.78 19.03
N ARG A 173 0.68 10.00 18.92
CA ARG A 173 -0.29 9.00 18.48
C ARG A 173 -0.54 9.15 17.00
N ILE A 174 -1.31 8.21 16.44
CA ILE A 174 -1.93 8.41 15.12
C ILE A 174 -2.72 9.73 15.14
N GLY A 175 -2.67 10.51 14.06
CA GLY A 175 -3.33 11.81 13.95
C GLY A 175 -4.84 11.72 14.18
N ASN A 176 -5.42 12.75 14.79
CA ASN A 176 -6.86 12.80 15.07
C ASN A 176 -7.70 12.69 13.80
N PHE A 177 -7.17 13.14 12.66
CA PHE A 177 -7.78 12.98 11.35
C PHE A 177 -8.21 11.53 11.04
N TRP A 178 -7.45 10.53 11.48
CA TRP A 178 -7.79 9.11 11.29
C TRP A 178 -8.50 8.46 12.47
N ARG A 179 -8.44 9.10 13.64
CA ARG A 179 -8.97 8.60 14.90
C ARG A 179 -10.19 9.39 15.32
N ALA A 180 -10.05 10.42 16.16
CA ALA A 180 -11.18 11.15 16.73
C ALA A 180 -12.12 11.76 15.67
N ASP A 181 -11.56 12.22 14.55
CA ASP A 181 -12.29 12.84 13.43
C ASP A 181 -12.46 11.86 12.25
N GLY A 182 -12.08 10.60 12.43
CA GLY A 182 -11.86 9.63 11.36
C GLY A 182 -13.09 8.90 10.84
N GLN A 183 -14.28 9.08 11.43
CA GLN A 183 -15.46 8.23 11.15
C GLN A 183 -15.83 8.16 9.65
N GLY A 184 -15.72 9.29 8.95
CA GLY A 184 -16.05 9.40 7.53
C GLY A 184 -14.85 9.25 6.59
N THR A 185 -13.67 8.87 7.08
CA THR A 185 -12.48 8.76 6.24
C THR A 185 -12.49 7.46 5.43
N PRO A 186 -12.22 7.50 4.12
CA PRO A 186 -12.18 6.28 3.33
C PRO A 186 -10.89 5.49 3.51
N THR A 187 -10.94 4.20 3.20
CA THR A 187 -9.76 3.32 3.18
C THR A 187 -9.27 3.09 1.74
N PRO A 188 -8.05 3.51 1.37
CA PRO A 188 -7.55 3.35 0.01
C PRO A 188 -7.18 1.90 -0.32
N ILE A 189 -7.73 1.40 -1.42
CA ILE A 189 -7.30 0.14 -2.05
C ILE A 189 -6.16 0.42 -3.03
N MET A 190 -6.31 1.46 -3.86
CA MET A 190 -5.27 1.97 -4.77
C MET A 190 -5.58 3.43 -5.14
N THR A 191 -4.54 4.26 -5.26
CA THR A 191 -4.70 5.69 -5.56
C THR A 191 -4.01 6.08 -6.86
N TYR A 192 -4.45 7.19 -7.46
CA TYR A 192 -3.82 7.81 -8.62
C TYR A 192 -2.40 8.28 -8.34
N SER A 193 -2.14 8.77 -7.12
CA SER A 193 -0.78 9.06 -6.66
C SER A 193 0.14 7.84 -6.81
N GLU A 194 -0.33 6.66 -6.40
CA GLU A 194 0.44 5.43 -6.57
C GLU A 194 0.71 5.12 -8.05
N VAL A 195 -0.29 5.26 -8.91
CA VAL A 195 -0.13 5.08 -10.36
C VAL A 195 0.93 6.03 -10.91
N LEU A 196 0.95 7.28 -10.49
CA LEU A 196 1.97 8.25 -10.90
C LEU A 196 3.37 7.87 -10.39
N PHE A 197 3.51 7.39 -9.14
CA PHE A 197 4.79 6.87 -8.66
C PHE A 197 5.26 5.64 -9.45
N LEU A 198 4.34 4.73 -9.78
CA LEU A 198 4.63 3.57 -10.62
C LEU A 198 5.09 3.99 -12.03
N GLN A 199 4.45 5.01 -12.62
CA GLN A 199 4.86 5.56 -13.91
C GLN A 199 6.21 6.28 -13.83
N ALA A 200 6.46 7.07 -12.78
CA ALA A 200 7.74 7.75 -12.55
C ALA A 200 8.89 6.73 -12.48
N GLU A 201 8.67 5.64 -11.76
CA GLU A 201 9.63 4.53 -11.69
C GLU A 201 9.82 3.84 -13.05
N ALA A 202 8.74 3.56 -13.78
CA ALA A 202 8.83 2.94 -15.10
C ALA A 202 9.61 3.82 -16.10
N VAL A 203 9.45 5.14 -16.07
CA VAL A 203 10.26 6.08 -16.87
C VAL A 203 11.72 6.07 -16.40
N ALA A 204 11.97 6.07 -15.08
CA ALA A 204 13.34 5.99 -14.54
C ALA A 204 14.07 4.70 -14.96
N ARG A 205 13.32 3.60 -15.13
CA ARG A 205 13.82 2.31 -15.64
C ARG A 205 13.91 2.24 -17.16
N GLY A 206 13.48 3.27 -17.89
CA GLY A 206 13.48 3.30 -19.36
C GLY A 206 12.38 2.44 -20.00
N TRP A 207 11.32 2.09 -19.27
CA TRP A 207 10.22 1.27 -19.79
C TRP A 207 9.25 2.08 -20.64
N MET A 208 9.18 3.39 -20.41
CA MET A 208 8.28 4.32 -21.09
C MET A 208 8.94 5.69 -21.28
N ALA A 209 8.41 6.47 -22.22
CA ALA A 209 8.80 7.87 -22.39
C ALA A 209 8.13 8.76 -21.34
N GLY A 210 8.78 9.87 -20.98
CA GLY A 210 8.26 10.85 -20.05
C GLY A 210 9.37 11.56 -19.28
N THR A 211 8.99 12.45 -18.37
CA THR A 211 9.92 13.14 -17.47
C THR A 211 9.70 12.64 -16.05
N VAL A 212 10.70 11.95 -15.49
CA VAL A 212 10.59 11.35 -14.15
C VAL A 212 10.23 12.39 -13.09
N ALA A 213 10.91 13.53 -13.08
CA ALA A 213 10.67 14.61 -12.12
C ALA A 213 9.22 15.11 -12.14
N THR A 214 8.62 15.26 -13.33
CA THR A 214 7.23 15.69 -13.49
C THR A 214 6.24 14.66 -12.94
N LEU A 215 6.41 13.39 -13.27
CA LEU A 215 5.53 12.32 -12.77
C LEU A 215 5.65 12.17 -11.25
N TYR A 216 6.87 12.24 -10.73
CA TYR A 216 7.16 12.19 -9.30
C TYR A 216 6.51 13.36 -8.54
N GLU A 217 6.68 14.60 -9.02
CA GLU A 217 6.05 15.77 -8.41
C GLU A 217 4.52 15.67 -8.46
N ASN A 218 3.96 15.29 -9.62
CA ASN A 218 2.53 15.08 -9.77
C ASN A 218 2.00 14.00 -8.80
N ALA A 219 2.78 12.96 -8.52
CA ALA A 219 2.39 11.91 -7.58
C ALA A 219 2.27 12.45 -6.15
N ILE A 220 3.22 13.26 -5.69
CA ILE A 220 3.18 13.93 -4.39
C ILE A 220 1.95 14.85 -4.31
N ARG A 221 1.76 15.70 -5.33
CA ARG A 221 0.62 16.62 -5.40
C ARG A 221 -0.71 15.85 -5.39
N ALA A 222 -0.83 14.77 -6.16
CA ALA A 222 -2.02 13.94 -6.18
C ALA A 222 -2.33 13.35 -4.79
N ASN A 223 -1.32 12.90 -4.03
CA ASN A 223 -1.53 12.41 -2.67
C ASN A 223 -1.98 13.51 -1.72
N MET A 224 -1.37 14.70 -1.76
CA MET A 224 -1.75 15.79 -0.87
C MET A 224 -3.14 16.36 -1.23
N ASN A 225 -3.44 16.52 -2.52
CA ASN A 225 -4.73 17.04 -2.99
C ASN A 225 -5.90 16.09 -2.72
N GLN A 226 -5.66 14.80 -2.46
CA GLN A 226 -6.75 13.86 -2.17
C GLN A 226 -7.44 14.18 -0.83
N TYR A 227 -6.71 14.80 0.13
CA TYR A 227 -7.23 15.10 1.46
C TYR A 227 -8.31 16.19 1.45
N ASP A 228 -8.31 17.07 0.44
CA ASP A 228 -9.33 18.12 0.30
C ASP A 228 -10.74 17.52 0.15
N ALA A 229 -10.86 16.34 -0.47
CA ALA A 229 -12.14 15.65 -0.60
C ALA A 229 -12.66 15.08 0.73
N TRP A 230 -11.80 14.91 1.75
CA TRP A 230 -12.12 14.22 3.00
C TRP A 230 -12.22 15.18 4.19
N SER A 231 -11.32 16.16 4.25
CA SER A 231 -11.35 17.23 5.24
C SER A 231 -10.65 18.48 4.69
N PRO A 232 -11.41 19.34 4.00
CA PRO A 232 -10.88 20.60 3.45
C PRO A 232 -10.18 21.47 4.50
N ALA A 233 -10.62 21.42 5.76
CA ALA A 233 -10.06 22.21 6.85
C ALA A 233 -8.66 21.76 7.29
N ASN A 234 -8.32 20.48 7.07
CA ASN A 234 -7.04 19.88 7.48
C ASN A 234 -6.16 19.51 6.28
N ALA A 235 -6.66 19.68 5.05
CA ALA A 235 -5.92 19.37 3.84
C ALA A 235 -4.74 20.35 3.63
N PRO A 236 -3.57 19.87 3.17
CA PRO A 236 -2.48 20.75 2.78
C PRO A 236 -2.93 21.75 1.70
N THR A 237 -2.66 23.03 1.93
CA THR A 237 -2.97 24.09 0.97
C THR A 237 -2.05 24.06 -0.24
N ASP A 238 -2.48 24.63 -1.36
CA ASP A 238 -1.63 24.77 -2.56
C ASP A 238 -0.27 25.43 -2.25
N ALA A 239 -0.25 26.39 -1.33
CA ALA A 239 0.97 27.06 -0.90
C ALA A 239 1.94 26.10 -0.17
N GLU A 240 1.43 25.28 0.75
CA GLU A 240 2.22 24.28 1.47
C GLU A 240 2.72 23.18 0.54
N ILE A 241 1.87 22.71 -0.39
CA ILE A 241 2.25 21.72 -1.39
C ILE A 241 3.35 22.27 -2.30
N ASN A 242 3.20 23.50 -2.81
CA ASN A 242 4.20 24.15 -3.65
C ASN A 242 5.53 24.34 -2.91
N ALA A 243 5.49 24.75 -1.65
CA ALA A 243 6.69 24.89 -0.82
C ALA A 243 7.36 23.52 -0.60
N TYR A 244 6.57 22.47 -0.34
CA TYR A 244 7.06 21.12 -0.11
C TYR A 244 7.79 20.53 -1.32
N VAL A 245 7.16 20.54 -2.50
CA VAL A 245 7.78 19.94 -3.70
C VAL A 245 9.01 20.69 -4.19
N ALA A 246 9.14 21.98 -3.82
CA ALA A 246 10.30 22.80 -4.14
C ALA A 246 11.50 22.59 -3.18
N GLN A 247 11.33 21.85 -2.08
CA GLN A 247 12.42 21.62 -1.13
C GLN A 247 13.56 20.82 -1.77
N PRO A 248 14.85 21.18 -1.56
CA PRO A 248 15.98 20.44 -2.14
C PRO A 248 16.02 18.95 -1.76
N SER A 249 15.53 18.58 -0.58
CA SER A 249 15.42 17.18 -0.11
C SER A 249 14.29 16.41 -0.79
N VAL A 250 13.29 17.10 -1.35
CA VAL A 250 12.12 16.52 -1.99
C VAL A 250 12.27 16.49 -3.51
N VAL A 251 12.91 17.49 -4.13
CA VAL A 251 13.11 17.53 -5.60
C VAL A 251 13.79 16.25 -6.09
N TYR A 252 13.25 15.67 -7.16
CA TYR A 252 13.75 14.42 -7.74
C TYR A 252 15.22 14.53 -8.15
N SER A 253 16.02 13.58 -7.68
CA SER A 253 17.45 13.43 -7.92
C SER A 253 17.84 11.96 -8.16
N ASN A 254 17.10 11.01 -7.58
CA ASN A 254 17.35 9.59 -7.72
C ASN A 254 16.08 8.76 -7.44
N ILE A 255 16.12 7.47 -7.75
CA ILE A 255 14.96 6.57 -7.66
C ILE A 255 14.49 6.33 -6.21
N ASP A 256 15.36 6.42 -5.21
CA ASP A 256 14.99 6.20 -3.81
C ASP A 256 14.01 7.27 -3.32
N GLN A 257 14.06 8.49 -3.87
CA GLN A 257 13.06 9.52 -3.56
C GLN A 257 11.66 9.12 -4.04
N ILE A 258 11.52 8.47 -5.20
CA ILE A 258 10.24 7.92 -5.67
C ILE A 258 9.72 6.91 -4.65
N HIS A 259 10.58 5.99 -4.21
CA HIS A 259 10.18 4.94 -3.28
C HIS A 259 9.85 5.47 -1.89
N LEU A 260 10.61 6.46 -1.38
CA LEU A 260 10.36 7.10 -0.10
C LEU A 260 9.04 7.87 -0.10
N GLN A 261 8.79 8.68 -1.14
CA GLN A 261 7.53 9.42 -1.24
C GLN A 261 6.33 8.52 -1.46
N LYS A 262 6.50 7.43 -2.23
CA LYS A 262 5.47 6.40 -2.37
C LYS A 262 5.19 5.72 -1.03
N TRP A 263 6.22 5.41 -0.23
CA TRP A 263 6.04 4.85 1.11
C TRP A 263 5.27 5.79 2.03
N ILE A 264 5.55 7.10 2.00
CA ILE A 264 4.77 8.11 2.74
C ILE A 264 3.31 8.14 2.26
N ALA A 265 3.08 8.14 0.94
CA ALA A 265 1.75 8.20 0.35
C ALA A 265 0.90 6.95 0.63
N LEU A 266 1.54 5.81 0.88
CA LEU A 266 0.90 4.52 1.19
C LEU A 266 0.58 4.34 2.69
N TYR A 267 0.65 5.38 3.52
CA TYR A 267 0.43 5.29 4.98
C TYR A 267 -0.83 4.50 5.38
N LEU A 268 -1.95 4.74 4.69
CA LEU A 268 -3.22 4.06 4.94
C LEU A 268 -3.35 2.68 4.26
N ASN A 269 -2.41 2.34 3.38
CA ASN A 269 -2.31 1.04 2.76
C ASN A 269 -1.01 0.37 3.19
N GLY A 270 -0.93 0.08 4.50
CA GLY A 270 0.28 -0.47 5.14
C GLY A 270 0.75 -1.79 4.53
N GLY A 271 -0.16 -2.60 3.98
CA GLY A 271 0.18 -3.82 3.24
C GLY A 271 0.98 -3.51 1.98
N GLU A 272 0.49 -2.60 1.15
CA GLU A 272 1.19 -2.14 -0.06
C GLU A 272 2.50 -1.41 0.29
N ALA A 273 2.52 -0.61 1.35
CA ALA A 273 3.73 0.02 1.87
C ALA A 273 4.79 -1.02 2.25
N TRP A 274 4.42 -2.07 2.98
CA TRP A 274 5.32 -3.16 3.37
C TRP A 274 5.82 -3.94 2.15
N PHE A 275 4.95 -4.24 1.18
CA PHE A 275 5.39 -4.90 -0.04
C PHE A 275 6.34 -4.03 -0.87
N ASN A 276 6.10 -2.72 -0.96
CA ASN A 276 6.95 -1.80 -1.71
C ASN A 276 8.30 -1.62 -1.03
N GLN A 277 8.31 -1.48 0.30
CA GLN A 277 9.54 -1.39 1.09
C GLN A 277 10.40 -2.65 0.92
N ARG A 278 9.81 -3.84 0.96
CA ARG A 278 10.56 -5.09 0.75
C ARG A 278 11.15 -5.21 -0.66
N ARG A 279 10.36 -4.88 -1.69
CA ARG A 279 10.83 -4.92 -3.08
C ARG A 279 12.01 -3.96 -3.33
N THR A 280 12.00 -2.80 -2.69
CA THR A 280 12.93 -1.69 -2.99
C THR A 280 14.04 -1.49 -1.94
N GLY A 281 13.86 -2.00 -0.73
CA GLY A 281 14.66 -1.64 0.43
C GLY A 281 14.42 -0.22 0.97
N VAL A 282 13.47 0.55 0.40
CA VAL A 282 13.27 1.97 0.73
C VAL A 282 11.90 2.22 1.41
N PRO A 283 11.85 2.93 2.55
CA PRO A 283 13.01 3.39 3.32
C PRO A 283 13.82 2.22 3.90
N ASN A 284 15.09 2.48 4.19
CA ASN A 284 15.98 1.53 4.85
C ASN A 284 15.57 1.36 6.33
N LEU A 285 14.57 0.52 6.57
CA LEU A 285 14.02 0.26 7.90
C LEU A 285 15.05 -0.48 8.75
N GLN A 286 15.38 0.11 9.91
CA GLN A 286 16.25 -0.52 10.88
C GLN A 286 15.42 -1.46 11.78
N PRO A 287 15.93 -2.68 12.07
CA PRO A 287 15.30 -3.53 13.07
C PRO A 287 15.27 -2.82 14.43
N GLY A 288 14.21 -3.05 15.20
CA GLY A 288 14.16 -2.55 16.57
C GLY A 288 15.19 -3.26 17.46
N PRO A 289 15.57 -2.63 18.59
CA PRO A 289 16.68 -3.10 19.43
C PRO A 289 16.47 -4.49 20.01
N ASP A 290 15.23 -4.90 20.23
CA ASP A 290 14.89 -6.19 20.85
C ASP A 290 14.44 -7.24 19.82
N LEU A 291 14.88 -7.12 18.56
CA LEU A 291 14.50 -8.06 17.51
C LEU A 291 15.30 -9.35 17.66
N LEU A 292 14.60 -10.47 17.88
CA LEU A 292 15.22 -11.79 18.03
C LEU A 292 15.45 -12.52 16.70
N LEU A 293 14.95 -11.97 15.60
CA LEU A 293 15.10 -12.50 14.24
C LEU A 293 16.32 -11.87 13.55
N SER A 294 16.88 -12.57 12.57
CA SER A 294 18.02 -12.07 11.77
C SER A 294 17.69 -10.84 10.93
N ARG A 295 16.41 -10.60 10.64
CA ARG A 295 15.89 -9.41 9.94
C ARG A 295 14.43 -9.15 10.30
N ILE A 296 13.93 -7.95 9.97
CA ILE A 296 12.51 -7.63 10.03
C ILE A 296 11.74 -8.69 9.21
N PRO A 297 10.63 -9.26 9.73
CA PRO A 297 9.82 -10.24 9.00
C PRO A 297 9.46 -9.80 7.58
N VAL A 298 9.58 -10.73 6.64
CA VAL A 298 9.31 -10.53 5.19
C VAL A 298 8.13 -11.35 4.68
N ARG A 299 7.47 -12.10 5.55
CA ARG A 299 6.28 -12.89 5.24
C ARG A 299 5.52 -13.24 6.51
N PHE A 300 4.30 -13.71 6.34
CA PHE A 300 3.54 -14.36 7.41
C PHE A 300 3.73 -15.88 7.35
N MET A 301 3.58 -16.51 8.51
CA MET A 301 3.50 -17.97 8.61
C MET A 301 2.17 -18.46 8.05
N TYR A 302 2.16 -19.69 7.55
CA TYR A 302 0.91 -20.39 7.23
C TYR A 302 0.11 -20.62 8.52
N PRO A 303 -1.25 -20.55 8.46
CA PRO A 303 -2.08 -20.88 9.61
C PRO A 303 -1.79 -22.28 10.14
N VAL A 304 -1.80 -22.44 11.47
CA VAL A 304 -1.49 -23.73 12.12
C VAL A 304 -2.44 -24.85 11.66
N GLY A 305 -3.70 -24.52 11.34
CA GLY A 305 -4.69 -25.48 10.85
C GLY A 305 -4.30 -26.17 9.55
N GLU A 306 -3.46 -25.57 8.70
CA GLU A 306 -3.02 -26.20 7.45
C GLU A 306 -2.14 -27.43 7.71
N GLN A 307 -1.46 -27.49 8.86
CA GLN A 307 -0.66 -28.65 9.25
C GLN A 307 -1.50 -29.89 9.58
N SER A 308 -2.78 -29.71 9.92
CA SER A 308 -3.71 -30.81 10.18
C SER A 308 -4.69 -31.04 9.03
N LEU A 309 -5.12 -29.99 8.33
CA LEU A 309 -6.18 -30.06 7.32
C LEU A 309 -5.66 -30.26 5.89
N ASN A 310 -4.44 -29.81 5.56
CA ASN A 310 -3.92 -29.81 4.20
C ASN A 310 -2.40 -30.10 4.15
N LYS A 311 -1.94 -30.99 5.04
CA LYS A 311 -0.53 -31.21 5.34
C LYS A 311 0.34 -31.48 4.10
N ALA A 312 -0.09 -32.37 3.20
CA ALA A 312 0.70 -32.74 2.04
C ALA A 312 0.97 -31.55 1.11
N SER A 313 -0.06 -30.73 0.86
CA SER A 313 0.04 -29.52 0.04
C SER A 313 0.89 -28.45 0.72
N LEU A 314 0.76 -28.29 2.04
CA LEU A 314 1.59 -27.40 2.84
C LEU A 314 3.07 -27.82 2.80
N ASP A 315 3.37 -29.09 3.06
CA ASP A 315 4.73 -29.64 3.06
C ASP A 315 5.39 -29.42 1.67
N ALA A 316 4.65 -29.64 0.59
CA ALA A 316 5.12 -29.35 -0.77
C ALA A 316 5.42 -27.85 -1.00
N ALA A 317 4.59 -26.96 -0.45
CA ALA A 317 4.81 -25.51 -0.54
C ALA A 317 6.04 -25.06 0.25
N VAL A 318 6.20 -25.57 1.47
CA VAL A 318 7.35 -25.29 2.36
C VAL A 318 8.64 -25.82 1.75
N GLN A 319 8.61 -27.01 1.15
CA GLN A 319 9.78 -27.57 0.47
C GLN A 319 10.26 -26.68 -0.69
N ARG A 320 9.33 -26.14 -1.49
CA ARG A 320 9.68 -25.17 -2.56
C ARG A 320 10.28 -23.87 -2.04
N GLN A 321 10.06 -23.54 -0.78
CA GLN A 321 10.56 -22.32 -0.11
C GLN A 321 11.90 -22.56 0.61
N GLY A 322 12.51 -23.73 0.47
CA GLY A 322 13.77 -24.06 1.15
C GLY A 322 13.61 -24.81 2.48
N GLY A 323 12.41 -25.25 2.83
CA GLY A 323 12.19 -26.21 3.93
C GLY A 323 11.93 -25.62 5.32
N GLY A 324 11.57 -24.33 5.42
CA GLY A 324 11.29 -23.64 6.69
C GLY A 324 9.92 -22.98 6.76
N LEU A 325 9.32 -22.98 7.96
CA LEU A 325 8.13 -22.18 8.33
C LEU A 325 8.57 -20.92 9.10
N ASP A 326 9.53 -20.17 8.55
CA ASP A 326 10.05 -18.98 9.20
C ASP A 326 9.43 -17.68 8.65
N LEU A 327 9.74 -16.58 9.33
CA LEU A 327 9.27 -15.23 8.99
C LEU A 327 10.27 -14.45 8.12
N VAL A 328 11.45 -15.00 7.84
CA VAL A 328 12.62 -14.29 7.32
C VAL A 328 13.06 -14.74 5.94
N SER A 329 12.56 -15.87 5.46
CA SER A 329 12.76 -16.41 4.12
C SER A 329 11.99 -15.58 3.12
N LEU A 330 12.70 -15.13 2.08
CA LEU A 330 12.15 -14.26 1.05
C LEU A 330 11.00 -14.94 0.27
N VAL A 331 10.03 -14.13 -0.16
CA VAL A 331 9.02 -14.57 -1.13
C VAL A 331 9.56 -14.40 -2.55
N TRP A 332 8.92 -15.04 -3.54
CA TRP A 332 9.47 -15.13 -4.91
C TRP A 332 9.82 -13.77 -5.54
N TRP A 333 8.99 -12.74 -5.37
CA TRP A 333 9.26 -11.41 -5.94
C TRP A 333 10.25 -10.55 -5.13
N ASP A 334 10.57 -10.97 -3.89
CA ASP A 334 11.40 -10.24 -2.95
C ASP A 334 12.84 -10.72 -3.07
N VAL A 335 13.71 -9.91 -3.69
CA VAL A 335 15.11 -10.29 -3.99
C VAL A 335 16.14 -9.47 -3.21
N GLN A 336 15.70 -8.70 -2.21
CA GLN A 336 16.52 -7.83 -1.37
C GLN A 336 17.01 -8.54 -0.09
#